data_AF-A0A2V7M5L7-F1
#
_entry.id   AF-A0A2V7M5L7-F1
#
_cell.length_a   1.000
_cell.length_b   1.000
_cell.length_c   1.000
_cell.angle_alpha   90.00
_cell.angle_beta   90.00
_cell.angle_gamma   90.00
#
_symmetry.space_group_name_H-M   'P 1'
#
loop_
_entity.id
_entity.type
_entity.pdbx_description
1 polymer ?
#
loop_
_entity_poly.entity_id
_entity_poly.type
_entity_poly.pdbx_seq_one_letter_code
_entity_poly.pdbx_strand_id
1 'polypeptide(L)'
;PLRPDLLLLGFSERSSPAALDHLCDLVFEHCGVRDVIVVVMPNERTAIHLDMIFTQLDRELCCIYPPHFVGPERLAVLHRRKKSKGVKEMPNFFAAMQAVDHPLEPVFCGGSDRSLQEREQWSSACNFFAVQPGVTVTYARNEATLRELEHAGFKTVAAVNLLTGEEALGDGERAVITMDGSELVRGGGGPRCMTLPLRRDDL
;
A
#
# COMPACT_ATOMS: atom_id res chain seq x y z
N PRO A 1 4.78 3.48 8.48
CA PRO A 1 4.03 4.71 8.11
C PRO A 1 4.86 5.50 7.09
N LEU A 2 4.28 6.30 6.19
CA LEU A 2 5.06 7.05 5.20
C LEU A 2 5.93 8.11 5.90
N ARG A 3 5.29 8.97 6.69
CA ARG A 3 5.85 9.95 7.66
C ARG A 3 4.69 10.73 8.31
N PRO A 4 4.88 11.40 9.47
CA PRO A 4 3.77 12.06 10.18
C PRO A 4 3.16 13.26 9.44
N ASP A 5 3.87 13.91 8.51
CA ASP A 5 3.40 15.11 7.80
C ASP A 5 2.92 14.87 6.35
N LEU A 6 2.84 13.60 5.92
CA LEU A 6 2.40 13.18 4.59
C LEU A 6 1.19 12.25 4.68
N LEU A 7 0.13 12.59 3.95
CA LEU A 7 -1.07 11.76 3.83
C LEU A 7 -1.23 11.24 2.40
N LEU A 8 -1.53 9.96 2.27
CA LEU A 8 -1.84 9.30 0.99
C LEU A 8 -3.31 8.88 0.98
N LEU A 9 -4.07 9.33 -0.02
CA LEU A 9 -5.51 9.11 -0.10
C LEU A 9 -5.91 8.48 -1.44
N GLY A 10 -6.82 7.51 -1.39
CA GLY A 10 -7.58 7.09 -2.57
C GLY A 10 -8.84 7.93 -2.69
N PHE A 11 -9.07 8.53 -3.85
CA PHE A 11 -10.29 9.26 -4.16
C PHE A 11 -11.06 8.53 -5.24
N SER A 12 -12.25 8.02 -4.91
CA SER A 12 -13.14 7.32 -5.84
C SER A 12 -14.45 8.09 -6.01
N GLU A 13 -15.31 7.64 -6.93
CA GLU A 13 -16.67 8.20 -7.11
C GLU A 13 -17.55 8.16 -5.85
N ARG A 14 -17.17 7.37 -4.83
CA ARG A 14 -17.87 7.36 -3.53
C ARG A 14 -17.57 8.58 -2.67
N SER A 15 -16.61 9.41 -3.06
CA SER A 15 -16.20 10.65 -2.37
C SER A 15 -16.41 11.84 -3.28
N SER A 16 -16.96 12.95 -2.78
CA SER A 16 -17.11 14.18 -3.57
C SER A 16 -15.83 15.03 -3.51
N PRO A 17 -15.52 15.83 -4.54
CA PRO A 17 -14.38 16.75 -4.50
C PRO A 17 -14.43 17.71 -3.29
N ALA A 18 -15.62 18.17 -2.91
CA ALA A 18 -15.82 19.01 -1.73
C ALA A 18 -15.47 18.26 -0.42
N ALA A 19 -15.77 16.97 -0.32
CA ALA A 19 -15.39 16.16 0.84
C ALA A 19 -13.87 15.96 0.92
N LEU A 20 -13.20 15.77 -0.23
CA LEU A 20 -11.74 15.71 -0.29
C LEU A 20 -11.10 17.03 0.15
N ASP A 21 -11.62 18.15 -0.33
CA ASP A 21 -11.14 19.49 0.04
C ASP A 21 -11.32 19.74 1.54
N HIS A 22 -12.50 19.43 2.08
CA HIS A 22 -12.79 19.58 3.49
C HIS A 22 -11.89 18.69 4.37
N LEU A 23 -11.68 17.43 3.97
CA LEU A 23 -10.75 16.54 4.66
C LEU A 23 -9.33 17.10 4.67
N CYS A 24 -8.84 17.59 3.52
CA CYS A 24 -7.52 18.20 3.42
C CYS A 24 -7.37 19.39 4.39
N ASP A 25 -8.38 20.28 4.43
CA ASP A 25 -8.34 21.45 5.31
C ASP A 25 -8.31 21.05 6.78
N LEU A 26 -9.10 20.05 7.19
CA LEU A 26 -9.11 19.52 8.56
C LEU A 26 -7.75 18.92 8.96
N VAL A 27 -7.14 18.07 8.12
CA VAL A 27 -5.86 17.43 8.46
C VAL A 27 -4.72 18.45 8.47
N PHE A 28 -4.80 19.49 7.64
CA PHE A 28 -3.86 20.59 7.66
C PHE A 28 -4.00 21.43 8.93
N GLU A 29 -5.21 21.71 9.38
CA GLU A 29 -5.45 22.51 10.58
C GLU A 29 -5.06 21.76 11.86
N HIS A 30 -5.39 20.47 11.95
CA HIS A 30 -5.37 19.74 13.23
C HIS A 30 -4.30 18.64 13.35
N CYS A 31 -3.74 18.12 12.26
CA CYS A 31 -2.94 16.88 12.30
C CYS A 31 -1.45 17.05 11.93
N GLY A 32 -0.94 18.27 11.77
CA GLY A 32 0.46 18.51 11.40
C GLY A 32 0.83 18.12 9.96
N VAL A 33 -0.13 17.61 9.18
CA VAL A 33 0.02 17.25 7.77
C VAL A 33 0.38 18.49 6.94
N ARG A 34 1.30 18.33 5.99
CA ARG A 34 1.77 19.39 5.10
C ARG A 34 1.46 19.10 3.64
N ASP A 35 1.52 17.83 3.26
CA ASP A 35 1.34 17.37 1.90
C ASP A 35 0.35 16.20 1.88
N VAL A 36 -0.60 16.25 0.95
CA VAL A 36 -1.57 15.20 0.68
C VAL A 36 -1.41 14.78 -0.77
N ILE A 37 -1.11 13.51 -1.00
CA ILE A 37 -1.10 12.89 -2.33
C ILE A 37 -2.39 12.09 -2.49
N VAL A 38 -3.10 12.34 -3.58
CA VAL A 38 -4.38 11.73 -3.89
C VAL A 38 -4.25 10.90 -5.16
N VAL A 39 -4.58 9.61 -5.07
CA VAL A 39 -4.70 8.72 -6.22
C VAL A 39 -6.16 8.64 -6.62
N VAL A 40 -6.48 9.00 -7.86
CA VAL A 40 -7.83 8.92 -8.40
C VAL A 40 -8.13 7.48 -8.76
N MET A 41 -8.91 6.81 -7.91
CA MET A 41 -9.19 5.38 -7.98
C MET A 41 -10.07 5.05 -9.21
N PRO A 42 -9.86 3.90 -9.85
CA PRO A 42 -10.66 3.48 -11.00
C PRO A 42 -12.08 3.09 -10.54
N ASN A 43 -13.03 3.08 -11.47
CA ASN A 43 -14.38 2.59 -11.23
C ASN A 43 -14.43 1.07 -11.43
N GLU A 44 -13.80 0.32 -10.52
CA GLU A 44 -13.66 -1.14 -10.60
C GLU A 44 -13.96 -1.82 -9.26
N ARG A 45 -14.51 -3.04 -9.31
CA ARG A 45 -14.88 -3.79 -8.10
C ARG A 45 -13.69 -4.41 -7.36
N THR A 46 -12.57 -4.58 -8.05
CA THR A 46 -11.32 -5.19 -7.58
C THR A 46 -10.37 -4.21 -6.88
N ALA A 47 -10.65 -2.91 -6.97
CA ALA A 47 -9.79 -1.83 -6.52
C ALA A 47 -10.61 -0.70 -5.88
N ILE A 48 -11.45 -1.04 -4.90
CA ILE A 48 -12.39 -0.10 -4.28
C ILE A 48 -11.72 0.86 -3.28
N HIS A 49 -10.54 0.50 -2.78
CA HIS A 49 -9.73 1.29 -1.85
C HIS A 49 -8.26 1.29 -2.30
N LEU A 50 -7.51 2.33 -1.96
CA LEU A 50 -6.10 2.48 -2.35
C LEU A 50 -5.22 1.33 -1.82
N ASP A 51 -5.50 0.86 -0.60
CA ASP A 51 -4.77 -0.24 0.04
C ASP A 51 -4.95 -1.59 -0.66
N MET A 52 -5.92 -1.70 -1.58
CA MET A 52 -6.08 -2.89 -2.40
C MET A 52 -5.12 -2.93 -3.58
N ILE A 53 -4.53 -1.80 -3.97
CA ILE A 53 -3.64 -1.69 -5.15
C ILE A 53 -2.27 -1.09 -4.81
N PHE A 54 -2.09 -0.60 -3.58
CA PHE A 54 -0.85 -0.03 -3.07
C PHE A 54 -0.72 -0.26 -1.57
N THR A 55 0.43 -0.74 -1.11
CA THR A 55 0.78 -0.71 0.32
C THR A 55 2.27 -0.44 0.49
N GLN A 56 2.63 0.47 1.40
CA GLN A 56 4.02 0.61 1.84
C GLN A 56 4.43 -0.59 2.72
N LEU A 57 5.54 -1.23 2.35
CA LEU A 57 6.09 -2.43 3.01
C LEU A 57 7.24 -2.09 3.95
N ASP A 58 8.10 -1.17 3.51
CA ASP A 58 9.26 -0.69 4.24
C ASP A 58 9.45 0.82 4.00
N ARG A 59 10.49 1.43 4.55
CA ARG A 59 10.77 2.88 4.46
C ARG A 59 10.84 3.36 3.01
N GLU A 60 11.41 2.55 2.14
CA GLU A 60 11.64 2.83 0.72
C GLU A 60 10.88 1.88 -0.21
N LEU A 61 10.18 0.86 0.30
CA LEU A 61 9.53 -0.16 -0.52
C LEU A 61 8.01 -0.10 -0.42
N CYS A 62 7.34 -0.26 -1.56
CA CYS A 62 5.89 -0.49 -1.62
C CYS A 62 5.55 -1.67 -2.51
N CYS A 63 4.46 -2.37 -2.20
CA CYS A 63 3.81 -3.26 -3.17
C CYS A 63 2.77 -2.47 -3.95
N ILE A 64 2.72 -2.68 -5.26
CA ILE A 64 1.70 -2.11 -6.14
C ILE A 64 1.10 -3.14 -7.08
N TYR A 65 -0.13 -2.89 -7.50
CA TYR A 65 -0.70 -3.50 -8.70
C TYR A 65 -0.19 -2.74 -9.93
N PRO A 66 0.74 -3.32 -10.72
CA PRO A 66 1.50 -2.56 -11.72
C PRO A 66 0.65 -1.74 -12.70
N PRO A 67 -0.45 -2.27 -13.26
CA PRO A 67 -1.24 -1.54 -14.27
C PRO A 67 -1.71 -0.15 -13.84
N HIS A 68 -2.01 0.05 -12.56
CA HIS A 68 -2.52 1.32 -12.04
C HIS A 68 -1.45 2.34 -11.65
N PHE A 69 -0.18 1.95 -11.69
CA PHE A 69 0.94 2.82 -11.28
C PHE A 69 1.99 2.97 -12.39
N VAL A 70 2.09 1.99 -13.28
CA VAL A 70 3.09 1.92 -14.35
C VAL A 70 2.37 1.59 -15.67
N GLY A 71 2.75 2.28 -16.73
CA GLY A 71 2.19 2.06 -18.08
C GLY A 71 0.97 2.93 -18.40
N PRO A 72 0.19 2.53 -19.42
CA PRO A 72 -0.88 3.36 -19.99
C PRO A 72 -2.16 3.41 -19.14
N GLU A 73 -2.41 2.40 -18.30
CA GLU A 73 -3.58 2.30 -17.41
C GLU A 73 -3.36 3.00 -16.05
N ARG A 74 -2.26 3.75 -15.91
CA ARG A 74 -1.90 4.40 -14.65
C ARG A 74 -2.96 5.41 -14.23
N LEU A 75 -3.21 5.47 -12.93
CA LEU A 75 -4.19 6.36 -12.34
C LEU A 75 -3.67 7.79 -12.27
N ALA A 76 -4.58 8.75 -12.35
CA ALA A 76 -4.26 10.15 -12.13
C ALA A 76 -3.84 10.38 -10.67
N VAL A 77 -2.84 11.22 -10.48
CA VAL A 77 -2.30 11.54 -9.15
C VAL A 77 -2.31 13.05 -8.96
N LEU A 78 -2.85 13.48 -7.82
CA LEU A 78 -2.97 14.89 -7.44
C LEU A 78 -2.16 15.15 -6.17
N HIS A 79 -1.64 16.35 -6.04
CA HIS A 79 -0.92 16.83 -4.87
C HIS A 79 -1.58 18.10 -4.32
N ARG A 80 -1.94 18.08 -3.04
CA ARG A 80 -2.43 19.23 -2.28
C ARG A 80 -1.46 19.55 -1.16
N ARG A 81 -1.11 20.83 -0.99
CA ARG A 81 -0.20 21.31 0.06
C ARG A 81 -0.94 22.28 0.99
N LYS A 82 -0.62 22.29 2.28
CA LYS A 82 -1.30 23.09 3.34
C LYS A 82 -1.51 24.58 3.01
N LYS A 83 -0.70 25.17 2.13
CA LYS A 83 -0.78 26.59 1.75
C LYS A 83 -1.03 26.82 0.26
N SER A 84 -1.31 25.77 -0.51
CA SER A 84 -1.67 25.89 -1.92
C SER A 84 -3.17 26.10 -2.08
N LYS A 85 -3.57 26.97 -3.02
CA LYS A 85 -4.96 27.02 -3.48
C LYS A 85 -5.17 25.88 -4.48
N GLY A 86 -5.96 24.89 -4.11
CA GLY A 86 -6.34 23.76 -4.97
C GLY A 86 -5.30 22.63 -5.02
N VAL A 87 -5.48 21.77 -6.02
CA VAL A 87 -4.69 20.56 -6.28
C VAL A 87 -3.86 20.71 -7.55
N LYS A 88 -2.68 20.08 -7.57
CA LYS A 88 -1.81 20.01 -8.74
C LYS A 88 -1.75 18.57 -9.25
N GLU A 89 -1.96 18.36 -10.55
CA GLU A 89 -1.75 17.06 -11.18
C GLU A 89 -0.24 16.73 -11.27
N MET A 90 0.10 15.49 -10.96
CA MET A 90 1.47 14.97 -10.94
C MET A 90 1.67 13.97 -12.09
N PRO A 91 2.87 13.88 -12.70
CA PRO A 91 3.11 13.03 -13.86
C PRO A 91 2.78 11.54 -13.65
N ASN A 92 3.03 11.04 -12.44
CA ASN A 92 2.68 9.72 -11.95
C ASN A 92 2.88 9.68 -10.43
N PHE A 93 2.50 8.56 -9.82
CA PHE A 93 2.62 8.33 -8.38
C PHE A 93 4.06 8.50 -7.87
N PHE A 94 5.03 7.85 -8.48
CA PHE A 94 6.43 7.90 -8.03
C PHE A 94 7.04 9.30 -8.13
N ALA A 95 6.68 10.07 -9.16
CA ALA A 95 7.06 11.48 -9.28
C ALA A 95 6.44 12.34 -8.16
N ALA A 96 5.20 12.04 -7.76
CA ALA A 96 4.57 12.71 -6.63
C ALA A 96 5.28 12.40 -5.31
N MET A 97 5.62 11.14 -5.09
CA MET A 97 6.36 10.67 -3.91
C MET A 97 7.78 11.28 -3.85
N GLN A 98 8.48 11.37 -4.97
CA GLN A 98 9.76 12.06 -5.08
C GLN A 98 9.65 13.56 -4.75
N ALA A 99 8.58 14.24 -5.19
CA ALA A 99 8.38 15.67 -4.98
C ALA A 99 8.10 16.06 -3.51
N VAL A 100 7.77 15.07 -2.67
CA VAL A 100 7.59 15.23 -1.22
C VAL A 100 8.75 14.58 -0.43
N ASP A 101 9.89 14.36 -1.08
CA ASP A 101 11.11 13.78 -0.50
C ASP A 101 10.88 12.39 0.12
N HIS A 102 9.97 11.59 -0.44
CA HIS A 102 9.66 10.24 0.02
C HIS A 102 9.65 9.24 -1.14
N PRO A 103 10.78 9.05 -1.85
CA PRO A 103 10.84 8.10 -2.96
C PRO A 103 10.51 6.69 -2.48
N LEU A 104 9.78 5.95 -3.31
CA LEU A 104 9.43 4.55 -3.09
C LEU A 104 9.81 3.73 -4.32
N GLU A 105 10.38 2.56 -4.09
CA GLU A 105 10.65 1.54 -5.09
C GLU A 105 9.53 0.48 -5.05
N PRO A 106 8.97 0.12 -6.21
CA PRO A 106 7.86 -0.81 -6.27
C PRO A 106 8.28 -2.28 -6.34
N VAL A 107 7.63 -3.10 -5.54
CA VAL A 107 7.48 -4.55 -5.72
C VAL A 107 6.17 -4.80 -6.47
N PHE A 108 6.24 -5.53 -7.56
CA PHE A 108 5.08 -5.77 -8.43
C PHE A 108 4.27 -6.98 -7.95
N CYS A 109 3.02 -6.74 -7.55
CA CYS A 109 2.06 -7.81 -7.32
C CYS A 109 1.95 -8.69 -8.57
N GLY A 110 2.17 -10.00 -8.43
CA GLY A 110 2.12 -10.96 -9.54
C GLY A 110 3.32 -10.94 -10.51
N GLY A 111 4.37 -10.14 -10.24
CA GLY A 111 5.58 -10.07 -11.06
C GLY A 111 5.34 -9.40 -12.42
N SER A 112 5.98 -9.89 -13.47
CA SER A 112 5.92 -9.31 -14.82
C SER A 112 4.81 -9.86 -15.73
N ASP A 113 4.09 -10.91 -15.29
CA ASP A 113 3.04 -11.56 -16.08
C ASP A 113 1.67 -10.95 -15.77
N ARG A 114 0.99 -10.39 -16.78
CA ARG A 114 -0.31 -9.71 -16.60
C ARG A 114 -1.40 -10.62 -16.04
N SER A 115 -1.42 -11.91 -16.41
CA SER A 115 -2.43 -12.85 -15.93
C SER A 115 -2.21 -13.17 -14.44
N LEU A 116 -0.94 -13.28 -14.02
CA LEU A 116 -0.59 -13.45 -12.60
C LEU A 116 -0.90 -12.18 -11.80
N GLN A 117 -0.57 -11.00 -12.33
CA GLN A 117 -0.92 -9.71 -11.73
C GLN A 117 -2.42 -9.63 -11.44
N GLU A 118 -3.27 -9.92 -12.42
CA GLU A 118 -4.73 -9.87 -12.28
C GLU A 118 -5.25 -10.91 -11.27
N ARG A 119 -4.74 -12.15 -11.34
CA ARG A 119 -5.15 -13.24 -10.44
C ARG A 119 -4.84 -12.95 -8.98
N GLU A 120 -3.62 -12.46 -8.72
CA GLU A 120 -3.17 -12.18 -7.36
C GLU A 120 -3.76 -10.87 -6.82
N GLN A 121 -3.97 -9.88 -7.69
CA GLN A 121 -4.74 -8.69 -7.33
C GLN A 121 -6.15 -9.04 -6.86
N TRP A 122 -6.86 -9.94 -7.56
CA TRP A 122 -8.16 -10.44 -7.13
C TRP A 122 -8.09 -11.14 -5.75
N SER A 123 -6.95 -11.72 -5.43
CA SER A 123 -6.67 -12.39 -4.15
C SER A 123 -6.08 -11.46 -3.08
N SER A 124 -6.25 -10.14 -3.25
CA SER A 124 -5.81 -9.09 -2.32
C SER A 124 -4.29 -9.04 -2.10
N ALA A 125 -3.50 -9.35 -3.14
CA ALA A 125 -2.05 -9.43 -3.02
C ALA A 125 -1.37 -8.12 -2.62
N CYS A 126 -1.91 -6.94 -2.95
CA CYS A 126 -1.32 -5.67 -2.48
C CYS A 126 -1.74 -5.27 -1.06
N ASN A 127 -2.67 -5.99 -0.41
CA ASN A 127 -3.31 -5.59 0.85
C ASN A 127 -2.55 -6.09 2.10
N PHE A 128 -1.27 -5.72 2.18
CA PHE A 128 -0.37 -6.13 3.26
C PHE A 128 -0.62 -5.37 4.57
N PHE A 129 -0.42 -6.06 5.69
CA PHE A 129 -0.28 -5.38 6.98
C PHE A 129 1.19 -5.30 7.39
N ALA A 130 1.80 -4.11 7.32
CA ALA A 130 3.14 -3.88 7.84
C ALA A 130 3.12 -3.79 9.37
N VAL A 131 3.75 -4.72 10.08
CA VAL A 131 3.85 -4.71 11.55
C VAL A 131 4.88 -3.67 11.98
N GLN A 132 6.04 -3.69 11.35
CA GLN A 132 7.13 -2.72 11.46
C GLN A 132 7.76 -2.52 10.08
N PRO A 133 8.64 -1.53 9.86
CA PRO A 133 9.34 -1.37 8.58
C PRO A 133 10.04 -2.68 8.19
N GLY A 134 9.74 -3.18 6.99
CA GLY A 134 10.34 -4.41 6.46
C GLY A 134 9.72 -5.71 6.98
N VAL A 135 8.77 -5.68 7.92
CA VAL A 135 8.06 -6.88 8.39
C VAL A 135 6.57 -6.75 8.12
N THR A 136 6.05 -7.61 7.24
CA THR A 136 4.68 -7.52 6.74
C THR A 136 3.92 -8.83 6.90
N VAL A 137 2.59 -8.78 6.86
CA VAL A 137 1.70 -9.95 6.87
C VAL A 137 0.89 -9.98 5.58
N THR A 138 0.80 -11.16 4.95
CA THR A 138 0.01 -11.41 3.73
C THR A 138 -0.51 -12.85 3.68
N TYR A 139 -1.29 -13.17 2.65
CA TYR A 139 -1.73 -14.54 2.40
C TYR A 139 -0.67 -15.38 1.67
N ALA A 140 -0.50 -16.63 2.09
CA ALA A 140 0.43 -17.59 1.48
C ALA A 140 0.13 -17.89 0.00
N ARG A 141 -1.12 -17.68 -0.45
CA ARG A 141 -1.59 -18.02 -1.80
C ARG A 141 -1.06 -17.12 -2.93
N ASN A 142 -0.49 -15.97 -2.61
CA ASN A 142 -0.03 -14.98 -3.59
C ASN A 142 1.43 -15.25 -3.98
N GLU A 143 1.69 -16.45 -4.50
CA GLU A 143 3.04 -16.99 -4.69
C GLU A 143 3.92 -16.15 -5.61
N ALA A 144 3.38 -15.55 -6.68
CA ALA A 144 4.18 -14.72 -7.58
C ALA A 144 4.59 -13.41 -6.89
N THR A 145 3.69 -12.80 -6.13
CA THR A 145 4.00 -11.63 -5.30
C THR A 145 5.03 -11.97 -4.21
N LEU A 146 4.93 -13.14 -3.58
CA LEU A 146 5.91 -13.61 -2.59
C LEU A 146 7.31 -13.78 -3.21
N ARG A 147 7.41 -14.32 -4.44
CA ARG A 147 8.68 -14.40 -5.17
C ARG A 147 9.29 -13.02 -5.45
N GLU A 148 8.47 -12.03 -5.81
CA GLU A 148 8.98 -10.66 -5.99
C GLU A 148 9.44 -10.02 -4.67
N LEU A 149 8.81 -10.35 -3.55
CA LEU A 149 9.28 -9.94 -2.23
C LEU A 149 10.61 -10.61 -1.86
N GLU A 150 10.79 -11.89 -2.18
CA GLU A 150 12.06 -12.59 -2.02
C GLU A 150 13.17 -11.94 -2.85
N HIS A 151 12.89 -11.57 -4.10
CA HIS A 151 13.83 -10.79 -4.92
C HIS A 151 14.14 -9.41 -4.32
N ALA A 152 13.20 -8.80 -3.61
CA ALA A 152 13.38 -7.54 -2.87
C ALA A 152 14.03 -7.72 -1.48
N GLY A 153 14.46 -8.94 -1.14
CA GLY A 153 15.22 -9.26 0.07
C GLY A 153 14.36 -9.59 1.29
N PHE A 154 13.07 -9.89 1.13
CA PHE A 154 12.23 -10.38 2.22
C PHE A 154 12.38 -11.89 2.38
N LYS A 155 12.51 -12.34 3.63
CA LYS A 155 12.37 -13.75 3.99
C LYS A 155 10.89 -14.11 4.14
N THR A 156 10.42 -15.12 3.42
CA THR A 156 9.07 -15.67 3.64
C THR A 156 9.07 -16.54 4.90
N VAL A 157 8.17 -16.24 5.85
CA VAL A 157 8.04 -17.00 7.11
C VAL A 157 6.57 -17.34 7.34
N ALA A 158 6.26 -18.62 7.57
CA ALA A 158 4.89 -19.01 7.90
C ALA A 158 4.55 -18.53 9.33
N ALA A 159 3.37 -17.92 9.51
CA ALA A 159 2.92 -17.44 10.81
C ALA A 159 2.93 -18.54 11.88
N VAL A 160 2.61 -19.78 11.50
CA VAL A 160 2.64 -20.94 12.42
C VAL A 160 4.04 -21.21 12.95
N ASN A 161 5.09 -21.08 12.12
CA ASN A 161 6.48 -21.33 12.53
C ASN A 161 6.98 -20.30 13.54
N LEU A 162 6.51 -19.04 13.44
CA LEU A 162 6.79 -18.00 14.44
C LEU A 162 6.09 -18.31 15.77
N LEU A 163 4.85 -18.81 15.71
CA LEU A 163 4.07 -19.12 16.91
C LEU A 163 4.58 -20.37 17.64
N THR A 164 5.12 -21.35 16.92
CA THR A 164 5.72 -22.56 17.51
C THR A 164 7.17 -22.36 17.93
N GLY A 165 7.82 -21.28 17.47
CA GLY A 165 9.24 -21.02 17.72
C GLY A 165 10.19 -21.82 16.83
N GLU A 166 9.68 -22.48 15.78
CA GLU A 166 10.49 -23.14 14.75
C GLU A 166 11.29 -22.13 13.93
N GLU A 167 10.74 -20.93 13.74
CA GLU A 167 11.42 -19.80 13.14
C GLU A 167 11.35 -18.56 14.04
N ALA A 168 12.34 -17.69 13.91
CA ALA A 168 12.37 -16.38 14.52
C ALA A 168 12.80 -15.34 13.47
N LEU A 169 12.42 -14.09 13.71
CA LEU A 169 12.88 -12.95 12.91
C LEU A 169 14.10 -12.34 13.60
N GLY A 170 15.17 -12.14 12.83
CA GLY A 170 16.34 -11.41 13.32
C GLY A 170 16.08 -9.90 13.41
N ASP A 171 16.89 -9.21 14.22
CA ASP A 171 16.84 -7.75 14.29
C ASP A 171 17.21 -7.13 12.93
N GLY A 172 16.34 -6.27 12.42
CA GLY A 172 16.52 -5.59 11.13
C GLY A 172 16.32 -6.48 9.90
N GLU A 173 15.91 -7.74 10.07
CA GLU A 173 15.60 -8.62 8.95
C GLU A 173 14.26 -8.23 8.29
N ARG A 174 14.24 -8.21 6.96
CA ARG A 174 12.99 -8.07 6.20
C ARG A 174 12.29 -9.41 6.12
N ALA A 175 11.01 -9.44 6.47
CA ALA A 175 10.21 -10.66 6.45
C ALA A 175 8.78 -10.42 5.97
N VAL A 176 8.27 -11.40 5.23
CA VAL A 176 6.86 -11.50 4.89
C VAL A 176 6.28 -12.71 5.63
N ILE A 177 5.46 -12.42 6.62
CA ILE A 177 4.73 -13.40 7.42
C ILE A 177 3.51 -13.85 6.62
N THR A 178 3.47 -15.12 6.27
CA THR A 178 2.36 -15.68 5.50
C THR A 178 1.37 -16.40 6.39
N MET A 179 0.09 -16.21 6.09
CA MET A 179 -1.00 -16.95 6.74
C MET A 179 -1.92 -17.57 5.69
N ASP A 180 -2.59 -18.66 6.08
CA ASP A 180 -3.65 -19.25 5.27
C ASP A 180 -4.89 -18.35 5.31
N GLY A 181 -5.41 -18.05 4.13
CA GLY A 181 -6.50 -17.08 3.94
C GLY A 181 -7.64 -17.59 3.07
N SER A 182 -7.72 -18.89 2.77
CA SER A 182 -8.61 -19.46 1.75
C SER A 182 -10.09 -19.10 1.94
N GLU A 183 -10.56 -19.00 3.18
CA GLU A 183 -11.92 -18.56 3.49
C GLU A 183 -12.03 -17.04 3.65
N LEU A 184 -11.05 -16.39 4.29
CA LEU A 184 -11.05 -14.94 4.54
C LEU A 184 -11.02 -14.12 3.24
N VAL A 185 -10.23 -14.55 2.27
CA VAL A 185 -10.09 -13.90 0.97
C VAL A 185 -11.39 -13.88 0.16
N ARG A 186 -12.38 -14.73 0.49
CA ARG A 186 -13.71 -14.69 -0.14
C ARG A 186 -14.45 -13.39 0.15
N GLY A 187 -14.08 -12.70 1.24
CA GLY A 187 -14.54 -11.34 1.55
C GLY A 187 -13.88 -10.24 0.70
N GLY A 188 -12.89 -10.58 -0.15
CA GLY A 188 -12.22 -9.64 -1.05
C GLY A 188 -11.20 -8.71 -0.36
N GLY A 189 -10.68 -9.09 0.80
CA GLY A 189 -9.70 -8.30 1.56
C GLY A 189 -8.53 -9.12 2.09
N GLY A 190 -7.38 -8.46 2.24
CA GLY A 190 -6.17 -9.00 2.84
C GLY A 190 -6.05 -8.68 4.34
N PRO A 191 -4.91 -8.99 4.97
CA PRO A 191 -4.66 -8.70 6.38
C PRO A 191 -4.86 -7.24 6.77
N ARG A 192 -4.58 -6.29 5.86
CA ARG A 192 -4.81 -4.87 6.13
C ARG A 192 -6.28 -4.51 6.31
N CYS A 193 -7.16 -5.04 5.47
CA CYS A 193 -8.60 -4.83 5.59
C CYS A 193 -9.18 -5.32 6.94
N MET A 194 -8.51 -6.27 7.58
CA MET A 194 -8.93 -6.85 8.87
C MET A 194 -8.27 -6.19 10.08
N THR A 195 -7.48 -5.13 9.88
CA THR A 195 -6.66 -4.51 10.93
C THR A 195 -6.78 -2.99 10.96
N LEU A 196 -6.85 -2.43 12.17
CA LEU A 196 -6.85 -0.99 12.41
C LEU A 196 -5.81 -0.67 13.50
N PRO A 197 -4.60 -0.18 13.14
CA PRO A 197 -3.60 0.23 14.12
C PRO A 197 -4.13 1.33 15.04
N LEU A 198 -4.08 1.10 16.35
CA LEU A 198 -4.42 2.11 17.36
C LEU A 198 -3.19 2.92 17.79
N ARG A 199 -2.02 2.30 17.76
CA ARG A 199 -0.73 2.91 18.11
C ARG A 199 0.39 2.25 17.31
N ARG A 200 1.36 3.05 16.89
CA ARG A 200 2.64 2.62 16.32
C ARG A 200 3.73 3.47 16.94
N ASP A 201 4.93 2.91 17.04
CA ASP A 201 6.10 3.69 17.47
C ASP A 201 6.50 4.68 16.37
N ASP A 202 7.18 5.75 16.78
CA ASP A 202 7.73 6.74 15.87
C ASP A 202 8.85 6.11 15.01
N LEU A 203 9.00 6.61 13.79
CA LEU A 203 9.91 6.07 12.77
C LEU A 203 11.32 6.63 12.82
#